data_AF-Q6WU85-F1
#
_entry.id   AF-Q6WU85-F1
#
_cell.length_a   1.000
_cell.length_b   1.000
_cell.length_c   1.000
_cell.angle_alpha   90.00
_cell.angle_beta   90.00
_cell.angle_gamma   90.00
#
_symmetry.space_group_name_H-M   'P 1'
#
loop_
_entity.id
_entity.type
_entity.pdbx_description
1 polymer ?
#
loop_
_entity_poly.entity_id
_entity_poly.type
_entity_poly.pdbx_seq_one_letter_code
_entity_poly.pdbx_strand_id
1 'polypeptide(L)'
;MTKFIKFTLTIFTALFLTIIYGLAAKPIHADLSNKYIHSTTPTLFFHGYGSGAHAEEYMVNGFVKAGVSKTVITADVAGDGTVTLKGDIPHNAVNPLVMVNFNDNHSTNYELQGQWVKNVLEELQAKYHFKKVNIEAHSMGNMAVMYFLLANAGNHNLPQIQKQVAM
;
A
#
# COMPACT_ATOMS: atom_id res chain seq x y z
N MET A 1 58.21 -10.33 -22.81
CA MET A 1 57.23 -9.30 -23.23
C MET A 1 55.83 -9.89 -23.49
N THR A 2 55.71 -10.99 -24.24
CA THR A 2 54.42 -11.66 -24.56
C THR A 2 53.66 -12.25 -23.36
N LYS A 3 54.35 -12.76 -22.33
CA LYS A 3 53.69 -13.26 -21.10
C LYS A 3 53.00 -12.15 -20.30
N PHE A 4 53.59 -10.96 -20.26
CA PHE A 4 53.06 -9.81 -19.50
C PHE A 4 51.81 -9.23 -20.18
N ILE A 5 51.82 -9.14 -21.51
CA ILE A 5 50.67 -8.70 -22.33
C ILE A 5 49.51 -9.69 -22.23
N LYS A 6 49.78 -11.01 -22.24
CA LYS A 6 48.74 -12.03 -22.03
C LYS A 6 48.14 -11.94 -20.64
N PHE A 7 48.95 -11.66 -19.62
CA PHE A 7 48.50 -11.53 -18.23
C PHE A 7 47.59 -10.30 -18.04
N THR A 8 47.95 -9.14 -18.58
CA THR A 8 47.12 -7.93 -18.50
C THR A 8 45.81 -8.07 -19.27
N LEU A 9 45.82 -8.69 -20.47
CA LEU A 9 44.60 -8.92 -21.25
C LEU A 9 43.61 -9.82 -20.50
N THR A 10 44.08 -10.87 -19.85
CA THR A 10 43.22 -11.78 -19.04
C THR A 10 42.52 -11.04 -17.90
N ILE A 11 43.24 -10.15 -17.20
CA ILE A 11 42.66 -9.35 -16.11
C ILE A 11 41.57 -8.42 -16.66
N PHE A 12 41.83 -7.74 -17.78
CA PHE A 12 40.84 -6.85 -18.40
C PHE A 12 39.60 -7.60 -18.88
N THR A 13 39.74 -8.79 -19.48
CA THR A 13 38.59 -9.62 -19.86
C THR A 13 37.78 -10.09 -18.65
N ALA A 14 38.45 -10.47 -17.55
CA ALA A 14 37.76 -10.89 -16.33
C ALA A 14 36.98 -9.72 -15.69
N LEU A 15 37.57 -8.52 -15.66
CA LEU A 15 36.93 -7.32 -15.14
C LEU A 15 35.75 -6.86 -16.03
N PHE A 16 35.89 -7.01 -17.34
CA PHE A 16 34.82 -6.68 -18.28
C PHE A 16 33.64 -7.64 -18.16
N LEU A 17 33.91 -8.94 -17.97
CA LEU A 17 32.87 -9.95 -17.75
C LEU A 17 32.14 -9.73 -16.42
N THR A 18 32.83 -9.33 -15.34
CA THR A 18 32.15 -9.05 -14.05
C THR A 18 31.27 -7.81 -14.12
N ILE A 19 31.67 -6.76 -14.85
CA ILE A 19 30.85 -5.57 -15.08
C ILE A 19 29.61 -5.91 -15.90
N ILE A 20 29.73 -6.71 -16.97
CA ILE A 20 28.58 -7.16 -17.77
C ILE A 20 27.63 -8.01 -16.93
N TYR A 21 28.13 -8.93 -16.10
CA TYR A 21 27.30 -9.72 -15.20
C TYR A 21 26.60 -8.85 -14.15
N GLY A 22 27.29 -7.87 -13.58
CA GLY A 22 26.70 -6.93 -12.61
C GLY A 22 25.62 -6.03 -13.21
N LEU A 23 25.78 -5.59 -14.46
CA LEU A 23 24.78 -4.82 -15.20
C LEU A 23 23.60 -5.68 -15.68
N ALA A 24 23.83 -6.96 -15.95
CA ALA A 24 22.78 -7.90 -16.36
C ALA A 24 22.01 -8.52 -15.16
N ALA A 25 22.58 -8.47 -13.95
CA ALA A 25 21.93 -8.93 -12.74
C ALA A 25 20.79 -7.97 -12.35
N LYS A 26 19.55 -8.38 -12.66
CA LYS A 26 18.37 -7.69 -12.09
C LYS A 26 18.40 -7.86 -10.58
N PRO A 27 18.07 -6.83 -9.78
CA PRO A 27 17.90 -7.00 -8.35
C PRO A 27 16.82 -8.07 -8.12
N ILE A 28 17.23 -9.21 -7.56
CA ILE A 28 16.32 -10.25 -7.13
C ILE A 28 15.70 -9.75 -5.82
N HIS A 29 14.48 -9.21 -5.91
CA HIS A 29 13.67 -9.06 -4.71
C HIS A 29 13.27 -10.46 -4.24
N ALA A 30 13.64 -10.81 -3.02
CA ALA A 30 13.18 -12.06 -2.43
C ALA A 30 11.65 -12.03 -2.38
N ASP A 31 11.00 -13.07 -2.90
CA ASP A 31 9.59 -13.32 -2.64
C ASP A 31 9.45 -13.65 -1.16
N LEU A 32 8.85 -12.74 -0.42
CA LEU A 32 8.68 -12.85 1.03
C LEU A 32 7.29 -13.37 1.40
N SER A 33 6.43 -13.70 0.42
CA SER A 33 5.06 -14.17 0.64
C SER A 33 4.95 -15.22 1.75
N ASN A 34 5.78 -16.27 1.69
CA ASN A 34 5.82 -17.36 2.67
C ASN A 34 6.23 -16.95 4.10
N LYS A 35 6.71 -15.71 4.30
CA LYS A 35 7.06 -15.15 5.62
C LYS A 35 5.95 -14.28 6.21
N TYR A 36 4.91 -13.96 5.43
CA TYR A 36 3.80 -13.13 5.88
C TYR A 36 2.55 -13.96 6.18
N ILE A 37 1.70 -13.43 7.06
CA ILE A 37 0.38 -14.01 7.30
C ILE A 37 -0.48 -13.75 6.06
N HIS A 38 -1.03 -14.82 5.48
CA HIS A 38 -1.99 -14.71 4.39
C HIS A 38 -3.40 -14.56 4.95
N SER A 39 -4.04 -13.44 4.63
CA SER A 39 -5.41 -13.15 5.07
C SER A 39 -6.21 -12.52 3.94
N THR A 40 -7.53 -12.65 3.98
CA THR A 40 -8.45 -11.87 3.14
C THR A 40 -8.73 -10.48 3.70
N THR A 41 -8.16 -10.13 4.85
CA THR A 41 -8.30 -8.81 5.49
C THR A 41 -7.57 -7.75 4.67
N PRO A 42 -8.26 -6.71 4.16
CA PRO A 42 -7.61 -5.64 3.41
C PRO A 42 -6.79 -4.73 4.33
N THR A 43 -5.76 -4.12 3.75
CA THR A 43 -5.03 -3.00 4.37
C THR A 43 -5.34 -1.72 3.61
N LEU A 44 -5.85 -0.72 4.33
CA LEU A 44 -6.20 0.60 3.80
C LEU A 44 -5.05 1.58 4.07
N PHE A 45 -4.73 2.42 3.09
CA PHE A 45 -3.67 3.43 3.16
C PHE A 45 -4.29 4.82 3.04
N PHE A 46 -4.03 5.70 4.00
CA PHE A 46 -4.57 7.06 4.07
C PHE A 46 -3.47 8.11 3.98
N HIS A 47 -3.56 8.95 2.96
CA HIS A 47 -2.57 10.00 2.70
C HIS A 47 -2.75 11.23 3.63
N GLY A 48 -1.71 12.07 3.66
CA GLY A 48 -1.69 13.34 4.41
C GLY A 48 -2.30 14.53 3.68
N TYR A 49 -2.23 15.70 4.32
CA TYR A 49 -2.74 16.96 3.79
C TYR A 49 -2.09 17.35 2.45
N GLY A 50 -2.91 17.81 1.50
CA GLY A 50 -2.48 18.29 0.20
C GLY A 50 -1.90 17.22 -0.73
N SER A 51 -1.90 15.94 -0.32
CA SER A 51 -1.47 14.82 -1.14
C SER A 51 -2.66 13.98 -1.62
N GLY A 52 -2.42 12.74 -2.04
CA GLY A 52 -3.44 11.84 -2.57
C GLY A 52 -2.94 10.40 -2.50
N ALA A 53 -3.74 9.44 -2.95
CA ALA A 53 -3.39 8.01 -2.95
C ALA A 53 -1.98 7.69 -3.53
N HIS A 54 -1.53 8.47 -4.51
CA HIS A 54 -0.18 8.35 -5.09
C HIS A 54 0.97 8.47 -4.08
N ALA A 55 0.76 9.14 -2.94
CA ALA A 55 1.77 9.28 -1.89
C ALA A 55 2.13 7.91 -1.28
N GLU A 56 1.19 6.97 -1.33
CA GLU A 56 1.34 5.64 -0.73
C GLU A 56 1.81 4.58 -1.75
N GLU A 57 1.89 4.94 -3.04
CA GLU A 57 2.25 4.02 -4.11
C GLU A 57 3.62 3.37 -3.91
N TYR A 58 4.60 4.10 -3.38
CA TYR A 58 5.94 3.54 -3.16
C TYR A 58 5.89 2.32 -2.22
N MET A 59 5.17 2.47 -1.10
CA MET A 59 5.01 1.41 -0.12
C MET A 59 4.12 0.27 -0.64
N VAL A 60 3.00 0.60 -1.28
CA VAL A 60 2.09 -0.38 -1.90
C VAL A 60 2.84 -1.21 -2.96
N ASN A 61 3.63 -0.58 -3.81
CA ASN A 61 4.47 -1.26 -4.80
C ASN A 61 5.55 -2.12 -4.13
N GLY A 62 6.05 -1.73 -2.96
CA GLY A 62 6.94 -2.56 -2.15
C GLY A 62 6.28 -3.88 -1.74
N PHE A 63 5.04 -3.84 -1.25
CA PHE A 63 4.28 -5.05 -0.89
C PHE A 63 4.01 -5.95 -2.11
N VAL A 64 3.65 -5.35 -3.25
CA VAL A 64 3.41 -6.11 -4.50
C VAL A 64 4.70 -6.77 -4.98
N LYS A 65 5.82 -6.03 -5.04
CA LYS A 65 7.13 -6.57 -5.46
C LYS A 65 7.64 -7.68 -4.55
N ALA A 66 7.33 -7.60 -3.25
CA ALA A 66 7.68 -8.63 -2.28
C ALA A 66 6.76 -9.86 -2.30
N GLY A 67 5.74 -9.90 -3.17
CA GLY A 67 4.81 -11.02 -3.29
C GLY A 67 3.73 -11.07 -2.20
N VAL A 68 3.61 -10.02 -1.38
CA VAL A 68 2.67 -9.98 -0.23
C VAL A 68 1.23 -9.88 -0.69
N SER A 69 1.01 -9.13 -1.77
CA SER A 69 -0.29 -8.91 -2.38
C SER A 69 -0.18 -8.89 -3.90
N LYS A 70 -1.26 -9.26 -4.58
CA LYS A 70 -1.44 -9.12 -6.03
C LYS A 70 -2.62 -8.23 -6.37
N THR A 71 -3.27 -7.65 -5.38
CA THR A 71 -4.56 -6.97 -5.54
C THR A 71 -4.46 -5.59 -4.91
N VAL A 72 -4.54 -4.57 -5.75
CA VAL A 72 -4.54 -3.17 -5.36
C VAL A 72 -5.75 -2.50 -5.99
N ILE A 73 -6.54 -1.80 -5.21
CA ILE A 73 -7.62 -0.94 -5.68
C ILE A 73 -7.48 0.46 -5.07
N THR A 74 -8.20 1.42 -5.62
CA THR A 74 -8.32 2.77 -5.06
C THR A 74 -9.75 3.01 -4.59
N ALA A 75 -9.92 3.61 -3.42
CA ALA A 75 -11.19 4.15 -2.94
C ALA A 75 -11.12 5.68 -3.01
N ASP A 76 -11.74 6.28 -4.03
CA ASP A 76 -11.83 7.73 -4.16
C ASP A 76 -13.04 8.25 -3.40
N VAL A 77 -12.82 9.24 -2.54
CA VAL A 77 -13.87 9.90 -1.75
C VAL A 77 -14.04 11.32 -2.25
N ALA A 78 -15.23 11.63 -2.76
CA ALA A 78 -15.61 12.98 -3.13
C ALA A 78 -15.83 13.86 -1.88
N GLY A 79 -15.83 15.18 -2.04
CA GLY A 79 -16.01 16.12 -0.91
C GLY A 79 -17.37 15.98 -0.20
N ASP A 80 -18.38 15.44 -0.87
CA ASP A 80 -19.68 15.10 -0.28
C ASP A 80 -19.68 13.75 0.47
N GLY A 81 -18.55 13.03 0.45
CA GLY A 81 -18.37 11.73 1.08
C GLY A 81 -18.74 10.52 0.21
N THR A 82 -19.17 10.72 -1.04
CA THR A 82 -19.43 9.61 -1.97
C THR A 82 -18.15 8.83 -2.25
N VAL A 83 -18.18 7.51 -2.12
CA VAL A 83 -17.03 6.62 -2.37
C VAL A 83 -17.17 5.93 -3.72
N THR A 84 -16.13 5.99 -4.54
CA THR A 84 -16.02 5.23 -5.78
C THR A 84 -14.82 4.29 -5.71
N LEU A 85 -15.07 2.99 -5.87
CA LEU A 85 -14.02 1.97 -5.92
C LEU A 85 -13.51 1.77 -7.34
N LYS A 86 -12.23 2.05 -7.57
CA LYS A 86 -11.53 1.81 -8.84
C LYS A 86 -10.76 0.51 -8.78
N GLY A 87 -11.14 -0.43 -9.64
CA GLY A 87 -10.68 -1.81 -9.61
C GLY A 87 -11.63 -2.73 -8.86
N ASP A 88 -11.24 -3.98 -8.70
CA ASP A 88 -12.06 -4.99 -8.05
C ASP A 88 -11.19 -5.92 -7.20
N ILE A 89 -11.74 -6.41 -6.09
CA ILE A 89 -11.07 -7.39 -5.23
C ILE A 89 -11.71 -8.75 -5.49
N PRO A 90 -10.99 -9.69 -6.14
CA PRO A 90 -11.50 -11.04 -6.35
C PRO A 90 -11.84 -11.73 -5.04
N HIS A 91 -12.82 -12.63 -5.08
CA HIS A 91 -13.12 -13.51 -3.96
C HIS A 91 -11.86 -14.30 -3.55
N ASN A 92 -11.54 -14.32 -2.25
CA ASN A 92 -10.31 -14.90 -1.68
C ASN A 92 -8.99 -14.20 -2.06
N ALA A 93 -9.01 -12.96 -2.53
CA ALA A 93 -7.78 -12.18 -2.69
C ALA A 93 -6.96 -12.17 -1.39
N VAL A 94 -5.65 -12.37 -1.53
CA VAL A 94 -4.72 -12.45 -0.41
C VAL A 94 -4.10 -11.07 -0.17
N ASN A 95 -4.25 -10.59 1.06
CA ASN A 95 -3.78 -9.29 1.55
C ASN A 95 -4.12 -8.13 0.60
N PRO A 96 -5.40 -7.92 0.23
CA PRO A 96 -5.76 -6.86 -0.69
C PRO A 96 -5.36 -5.48 -0.13
N LEU A 97 -4.84 -4.61 -1.00
CA LEU A 97 -4.40 -3.27 -0.64
C LEU A 97 -5.40 -2.25 -1.20
N VAL A 98 -5.83 -1.32 -0.37
CA VAL A 98 -6.79 -0.27 -0.74
C VAL A 98 -6.15 1.08 -0.50
N MET A 99 -5.80 1.79 -1.58
CA MET A 99 -5.32 3.17 -1.46
C MET A 99 -6.53 4.10 -1.37
N VAL A 100 -6.68 4.81 -0.26
CA VAL A 100 -7.79 5.76 -0.09
C VAL A 100 -7.34 7.13 -0.59
N ASN A 101 -8.17 7.79 -1.38
CA ASN A 101 -7.92 9.13 -1.90
C ASN A 101 -9.05 10.07 -1.49
N PHE A 102 -8.76 11.07 -0.67
CA PHE A 102 -9.68 12.15 -0.39
C PHE A 102 -9.52 13.23 -1.46
N ASN A 103 -10.56 13.44 -2.28
CA ASN A 103 -10.49 14.43 -3.36
C ASN A 103 -10.36 15.86 -2.82
N ASP A 104 -11.01 16.15 -1.68
CA ASP A 104 -10.79 17.37 -0.92
C ASP A 104 -9.67 17.15 0.11
N ASN A 105 -8.45 17.08 -0.40
CA ASN A 105 -7.22 16.80 0.36
C ASN A 105 -6.70 18.00 1.17
N HIS A 106 -7.33 19.18 1.08
CA HIS A 106 -6.96 20.37 1.87
C HIS A 106 -8.00 20.69 2.97
N SER A 107 -9.03 19.86 3.14
CA SER A 107 -9.95 20.00 4.26
C SER A 107 -9.20 19.88 5.58
N THR A 108 -9.41 20.83 6.50
CA THR A 108 -8.91 20.76 7.89
C THR A 108 -10.01 20.39 8.89
N ASN A 109 -11.18 19.97 8.39
CA ASN A 109 -12.29 19.48 9.20
C ASN A 109 -12.09 17.98 9.46
N TYR A 110 -11.54 17.64 10.62
CA TYR A 110 -11.17 16.26 10.94
C TYR A 110 -12.38 15.36 11.23
N GLU A 111 -13.49 15.91 11.74
CA GLU A 111 -14.75 15.19 11.88
C GLU A 111 -15.27 14.73 10.52
N LEU A 112 -15.22 15.61 9.51
CA LEU A 112 -15.60 15.28 8.14
C LEU A 112 -14.68 14.21 7.55
N GLN A 113 -13.35 14.33 7.75
CA GLN A 113 -12.43 13.29 7.29
C GLN A 113 -12.67 11.95 8.00
N GLY A 114 -12.99 11.95 9.29
CA GLY A 114 -13.39 10.75 10.03
C GLY A 114 -14.68 10.13 9.48
N GLN A 115 -15.63 10.95 9.02
CA GLN A 115 -16.81 10.48 8.31
C GLN A 115 -16.44 9.86 6.95
N TRP A 116 -15.48 10.41 6.23
CA TRP A 116 -14.99 9.80 4.98
C TRP A 116 -14.34 8.43 5.21
N VAL A 117 -13.58 8.25 6.28
CA VAL A 117 -13.06 6.92 6.69
C VAL A 117 -14.23 5.95 6.91
N LYS A 118 -15.28 6.38 7.63
CA LYS A 118 -16.48 5.57 7.84
C LYS A 118 -17.13 5.16 6.51
N ASN A 119 -17.31 6.10 5.59
CA ASN A 119 -17.92 5.84 4.29
C ASN A 119 -17.12 4.81 3.48
N VAL A 120 -15.79 4.88 3.50
CA VAL A 120 -14.92 3.89 2.83
C VAL A 120 -15.13 2.50 3.44
N LEU A 121 -15.19 2.40 4.77
CA LEU A 121 -15.43 1.11 5.43
C LEU A 121 -16.82 0.55 5.13
N GLU A 122 -17.84 1.40 5.08
CA GLU A 122 -19.21 1.02 4.71
C GLU A 122 -19.30 0.53 3.25
N GLU A 123 -18.65 1.23 2.32
CA GLU A 123 -18.62 0.84 0.91
C GLU A 123 -17.88 -0.50 0.70
N LEU A 124 -16.72 -0.66 1.33
CA LEU A 124 -15.96 -1.91 1.30
C LEU A 124 -16.72 -3.07 1.96
N GLN A 125 -17.46 -2.81 3.03
CA GLN A 125 -18.31 -3.80 3.68
C GLN A 125 -19.52 -4.17 2.80
N ALA A 126 -20.16 -3.19 2.17
CA ALA A 126 -21.32 -3.42 1.31
C ALA A 126 -20.93 -4.27 0.09
N LYS A 127 -19.82 -3.93 -0.58
CA LYS A 127 -19.39 -4.60 -1.81
C LYS A 127 -18.71 -5.95 -1.56
N TYR A 128 -17.85 -6.05 -0.55
CA TYR A 128 -17.01 -7.23 -0.33
C TYR A 128 -17.24 -7.94 1.01
N HIS A 129 -18.20 -7.48 1.82
CA HIS A 129 -18.56 -8.08 3.11
C HIS A 129 -17.43 -8.13 4.14
N PHE A 130 -16.41 -7.27 4.01
CA PHE A 130 -15.32 -7.20 4.96
C PHE A 130 -15.84 -6.89 6.38
N LYS A 131 -15.32 -7.64 7.35
CA LYS A 131 -15.61 -7.47 8.79
C LYS A 131 -14.40 -7.00 9.57
N LYS A 132 -13.22 -7.02 8.94
CA LYS A 132 -11.94 -6.67 9.52
C LYS A 132 -11.15 -5.90 8.49
N VAL A 133 -10.36 -4.92 8.94
CA VAL A 133 -9.42 -4.17 8.11
C VAL A 133 -8.14 -3.92 8.90
N ASN A 134 -7.03 -3.70 8.20
CA ASN A 134 -5.86 -3.03 8.76
C ASN A 134 -5.78 -1.61 8.18
N ILE A 135 -5.12 -0.72 8.90
CA ILE A 135 -4.92 0.66 8.48
C ILE A 135 -3.44 1.03 8.58
N GLU A 136 -2.95 1.69 7.54
CA GLU A 136 -1.78 2.54 7.57
C GLU A 136 -2.26 3.96 7.23
N ALA A 137 -1.73 4.95 7.95
CA ALA A 137 -2.06 6.34 7.69
C ALA A 137 -0.85 7.25 7.93
N HIS A 138 -0.69 8.25 7.07
CA HIS A 138 0.42 9.19 7.11
C HIS A 138 -0.04 10.62 7.43
N SER A 139 0.66 11.30 8.34
CA SER A 139 0.44 12.71 8.70
C SER A 139 -1.04 12.98 9.03
N MET A 140 -1.73 13.88 8.32
CA MET A 140 -3.15 14.19 8.54
C MET A 140 -4.09 13.01 8.33
N GLY A 141 -3.70 11.98 7.56
CA GLY A 141 -4.46 10.73 7.47
C GLY A 141 -4.66 10.07 8.84
N ASN A 142 -3.70 10.21 9.76
CA ASN A 142 -3.86 9.74 11.14
C ASN A 142 -4.97 10.48 11.89
N MET A 143 -5.14 11.79 11.62
CA MET A 143 -6.22 12.57 12.23
C MET A 143 -7.57 12.08 11.73
N ALA A 144 -7.72 11.80 10.43
CA ALA A 144 -8.94 11.20 9.88
C ALA A 144 -9.31 9.89 10.59
N VAL A 145 -8.34 8.97 10.71
CA VAL A 145 -8.54 7.67 11.38
C VAL A 145 -8.86 7.84 12.86
N MET A 146 -8.20 8.77 13.56
CA MET A 146 -8.47 9.06 14.97
C MET A 146 -9.89 9.59 15.18
N TYR A 147 -10.34 10.54 14.37
CA TYR A 147 -11.69 11.10 14.46
C TYR A 147 -12.77 10.07 14.10
N PHE A 148 -12.48 9.18 13.15
CA PHE A 148 -13.32 8.01 12.91
C PHE A 148 -13.47 7.14 14.17
N LEU A 149 -12.34 6.79 14.81
CA LEU A 149 -12.33 5.96 16.01
C LEU A 149 -13.06 6.62 17.19
N LEU A 150 -12.84 7.92 17.42
CA LEU A 150 -13.55 8.67 18.46
C LEU A 150 -15.07 8.58 18.31
N ALA A 151 -15.58 8.63 17.08
CA ALA A 151 -17.00 8.55 16.80
C ALA A 151 -17.54 7.10 16.72
N ASN A 152 -16.70 6.10 16.38
CA ASN A 152 -17.18 4.78 15.95
C ASN A 152 -16.48 3.57 16.59
N ALA A 153 -15.55 3.71 17.52
CA ALA A 153 -14.79 2.57 18.08
C ALA A 153 -15.69 1.48 18.71
N GLY A 154 -16.84 1.86 19.25
CA GLY A 154 -17.84 0.92 19.80
C GLY A 154 -18.85 0.37 18.78
N ASN A 155 -18.78 0.77 17.51
CA ASN A 155 -19.74 0.36 16.50
C ASN A 155 -19.35 -0.98 15.87
N HIS A 156 -19.91 -2.06 16.40
CA HIS A 156 -19.65 -3.42 15.92
C HIS A 156 -20.31 -3.77 14.57
N ASN A 157 -21.14 -2.89 14.01
CA ASN A 157 -21.71 -3.10 12.68
C ASN A 157 -20.70 -2.79 11.57
N LEU A 158 -19.69 -1.96 11.84
CA LEU A 158 -18.64 -1.60 10.89
C LEU A 158 -17.52 -2.66 10.86
N PRO A 159 -16.72 -2.72 9.77
CA PRO A 159 -15.46 -3.45 9.77
C PRO A 159 -14.56 -3.01 10.93
N GLN A 160 -14.01 -3.97 11.66
CA GLN A 160 -13.19 -3.72 12.85
C GLN A 160 -11.71 -3.57 12.48
N ILE A 161 -11.08 -2.49 12.92
CA ILE A 161 -9.63 -2.27 12.73
C ILE A 161 -8.85 -3.26 13.58
N GLN A 162 -8.02 -4.09 12.94
CA GLN A 162 -7.21 -5.12 13.62
C GLN A 162 -5.81 -4.63 13.96
N LYS A 163 -5.24 -3.81 13.08
CA LYS A 163 -3.91 -3.22 13.20
C LYS A 163 -3.96 -1.81 12.64
N GLN A 164 -3.28 -0.90 13.32
CA GLN A 164 -3.07 0.47 12.86
C GLN A 164 -1.59 0.78 12.91
N VAL A 165 -1.05 1.30 11.81
CA VAL A 165 0.28 1.90 11.74
C VAL A 165 0.09 3.39 11.46
N ALA A 166 0.74 4.23 12.26
CA ALA A 166 0.71 5.68 12.14
C ALA A 166 2.10 6.18 11.74
N MET A 167 2.20 6.88 10.60
CA MET A 167 3.42 7.46 10.05
C MET A 167 3.40 8.98 10.01
#